data_AF-A0A930HKC9-F1
#
_entry.id   AF-A0A930HKC9-F1
#
_cell.length_a   1.000
_cell.length_b   1.000
_cell.length_c   1.000
_cell.angle_alpha   90.00
_cell.angle_beta   90.00
_cell.angle_gamma   90.00
#
_symmetry.space_group_name_H-M   'P 1'
#
loop_
_entity.id
_entity.type
_entity.pdbx_description
1 polymer ?
#
loop_
_entity_poly.entity_id
_entity_poly.type
_entity_poly.pdbx_seq_one_letter_code
_entity_poly.pdbx_strand_id
1 'polypeptide(L)'
;MQLFVSLLLSALSFGSPVHIPVQLAGNFGEPRPNHFHCGIDIKTERGVNFGIYSIADGYISRAIVGEYGFGYALVVAHPNGYSSFYVHLNRFAPQVQAAVERWQYAHKKFNGDIHFRPGELPVSKGQFIALSGNTGSSQGPHLHLEVHQTATGNLMDPLNWLSHIAPDTQAPTAYSFRTYPQQGQGVFQGTQESRICSFGETRYPAWGKVGFGTWAYDHMDSVYNNYGVRYTELYCDGKLIYKSDVNNIPQKCNRMINVWGDYDYFSSHRTWYLKSFVEPGNRLPFIKTNASKGIIDFNQQREYHLQYVFRDYYGNKTIKDIYVVGTPHAIPPAQPIGNGNTALLVNRNNNVAFGAALLHVKGDLLARNSLLHPQQYNVPGALSPGYRFAPMSFPLLSYTDLKVRIATPPAVPSKLYMAAQSPTSGPGTPPMFCGGTYKDGWLQGNIRELGLVYYAAYDNTKPVIRQTSNSPTSLSFQLTDTGSGVKSYEAYLDNKFVLFEQGKDRSIIFCDLRKTPLPPTKAQRTLRIVVTDRRENVATYTTQLVY
;
A
#
# COMPACT_ATOMS: atom_id res chain seq x y z
N MET A 1 -5.50 44.47 18.18
CA MET A 1 -6.25 43.65 17.20
C MET A 1 -5.61 42.27 16.96
N GLN A 2 -4.81 41.74 17.89
CA GLN A 2 -4.13 40.42 17.78
C GLN A 2 -4.47 39.46 18.93
N LEU A 3 -5.38 39.84 19.84
CA LEU A 3 -5.87 39.02 20.95
C LEU A 3 -7.33 38.55 20.78
N PHE A 4 -7.97 38.87 19.64
CA PHE A 4 -9.36 38.48 19.33
C PHE A 4 -9.50 37.40 18.25
N VAL A 5 -8.38 36.84 17.75
CA VAL A 5 -8.41 35.69 16.81
C VAL A 5 -8.28 34.34 17.55
N SER A 6 -8.12 34.35 18.88
CA SER A 6 -7.95 33.16 19.72
C SER A 6 -9.23 32.69 20.44
N LEU A 7 -10.41 33.24 20.11
CA LEU A 7 -11.70 32.80 20.66
C LEU A 7 -12.74 32.66 19.54
N LEU A 8 -12.67 31.54 18.81
CA LEU A 8 -13.79 30.82 18.17
C LEU A 8 -13.23 29.71 17.24
N LEU A 9 -12.32 28.87 17.76
CA LEU A 9 -12.32 27.48 17.30
C LEU A 9 -13.54 26.85 17.99
N SER A 10 -14.72 26.99 17.39
CA SER A 10 -15.77 26.01 17.65
C SER A 10 -15.11 24.65 17.43
N ALA A 11 -15.03 23.83 18.47
CA ALA A 11 -14.50 22.47 18.33
C ALA A 11 -15.25 21.83 17.16
N LEU A 12 -14.54 21.56 16.06
CA LEU A 12 -15.16 21.04 14.86
C LEU A 12 -15.87 19.75 15.26
N SER A 13 -17.18 19.72 15.10
CA SER A 13 -17.97 18.56 15.48
C SER A 13 -17.81 17.49 14.40
N PHE A 14 -17.63 16.25 14.83
CA PHE A 14 -17.55 15.10 13.93
C PHE A 14 -18.80 14.25 14.05
N GLY A 15 -19.23 13.65 12.95
CA GLY A 15 -20.40 12.78 12.88
C GLY A 15 -20.15 11.57 11.98
N SER A 16 -21.05 10.60 12.07
CA SER A 16 -20.96 9.38 11.28
C SER A 16 -20.96 9.67 9.77
N PRO A 17 -20.08 9.03 8.97
CA PRO A 17 -20.11 9.14 7.52
C PRO A 17 -21.26 8.36 6.86
N VAL A 18 -22.04 7.61 7.63
CA VAL A 18 -23.13 6.75 7.17
C VAL A 18 -24.32 6.81 8.14
N HIS A 19 -25.53 6.54 7.66
CA HIS A 19 -26.76 6.46 8.46
C HIS A 19 -27.22 5.01 8.69
N ILE A 20 -26.27 4.09 8.83
CA ILE A 20 -26.49 2.68 9.19
C ILE A 20 -25.66 2.37 10.44
N PRO A 21 -25.99 1.32 11.22
CA PRO A 21 -25.14 0.85 12.30
C PRO A 21 -23.71 0.59 11.81
N VAL A 22 -22.72 1.21 12.47
CA VAL A 22 -21.33 1.10 12.02
C VAL A 22 -20.72 -0.19 12.55
N GLN A 23 -20.22 -0.99 11.61
CA GLN A 23 -19.38 -2.14 11.87
C GLN A 23 -18.12 -2.02 11.03
N LEU A 24 -16.96 -2.27 11.63
CA LEU A 24 -15.71 -2.22 10.89
C LEU A 24 -15.41 -3.56 10.20
N ALA A 25 -14.68 -3.50 9.09
CA ALA A 25 -14.06 -4.63 8.42
C ALA A 25 -12.53 -4.62 8.55
N GLY A 26 -11.95 -3.45 8.82
CA GLY A 26 -10.52 -3.21 9.07
C GLY A 26 -10.34 -1.91 9.85
N ASN A 27 -9.31 -1.82 10.68
CA ASN A 27 -9.01 -0.65 11.52
C ASN A 27 -7.69 0.02 11.11
N PHE A 28 -7.46 1.22 11.63
CA PHE A 28 -6.26 1.98 11.29
C PHE A 28 -4.99 1.25 11.74
N GLY A 29 -3.97 1.25 10.88
CA GLY A 29 -2.67 0.73 11.22
C GLY A 29 -2.56 -0.80 11.17
N GLU A 30 -3.64 -1.50 10.81
CA GLU A 30 -3.60 -2.96 10.58
C GLU A 30 -2.47 -3.32 9.60
N PRO A 31 -1.62 -4.31 9.93
CA PRO A 31 -0.47 -4.65 9.12
C PRO A 31 -0.88 -5.36 7.81
N ARG A 32 -0.69 -4.72 6.66
CA ARG A 32 -0.90 -5.33 5.33
C ARG A 32 0.45 -5.54 4.64
N PRO A 33 0.57 -6.50 3.71
CA PRO A 33 1.79 -6.64 2.92
C PRO A 33 2.09 -5.31 2.23
N ASN A 34 3.29 -4.76 2.45
CA ASN A 34 3.76 -3.54 1.81
C ASN A 34 3.09 -2.20 2.20
N HIS A 35 2.13 -2.16 3.13
CA HIS A 35 1.52 -0.91 3.58
C HIS A 35 0.77 -1.09 4.92
N PHE A 36 0.52 -0.01 5.65
CA PHE A 36 -0.49 -0.02 6.71
C PHE A 36 -1.87 0.17 6.10
N HIS A 37 -2.89 -0.39 6.76
CA HIS A 37 -4.25 0.04 6.49
C HIS A 37 -4.41 1.51 6.93
N CYS A 38 -4.66 2.41 5.97
CA CYS A 38 -4.50 3.85 6.14
C CYS A 38 -5.70 4.56 6.79
N GLY A 39 -6.74 3.80 7.16
CA GLY A 39 -8.02 4.31 7.62
C GLY A 39 -8.83 3.24 8.35
N ILE A 40 -10.15 3.42 8.38
CA ILE A 40 -11.11 2.41 8.83
C ILE A 40 -11.98 1.97 7.66
N ASP A 41 -12.33 0.70 7.61
CA ASP A 41 -13.27 0.16 6.63
C ASP A 41 -14.63 -0.02 7.28
N ILE A 42 -15.60 0.80 6.88
CA ILE A 42 -16.98 0.73 7.36
C ILE A 42 -17.80 -0.16 6.43
N LYS A 43 -18.34 -1.26 6.97
CA LYS A 43 -19.17 -2.21 6.21
C LYS A 43 -20.44 -1.54 5.69
N THR A 44 -20.84 -1.90 4.47
CA THR A 44 -22.08 -1.43 3.84
C THR A 44 -23.03 -2.61 3.56
N GLU A 45 -23.24 -3.48 4.56
CA GLU A 45 -24.18 -4.61 4.49
C GLU A 45 -24.05 -5.49 3.22
N ARG A 46 -22.82 -5.63 2.70
CA ARG A 46 -22.48 -6.34 1.44
C ARG A 46 -23.08 -5.72 0.18
N GLY A 47 -23.64 -4.52 0.25
CA GLY A 47 -24.21 -3.77 -0.87
C GLY A 47 -23.44 -2.49 -1.21
N VAL A 48 -23.73 -1.94 -2.39
CA VAL A 48 -23.24 -0.63 -2.86
C VAL A 48 -24.39 0.38 -2.85
N ASN A 49 -24.07 1.65 -3.06
CA ASN A 49 -25.03 2.76 -3.13
C ASN A 49 -25.69 3.16 -1.80
N PHE A 50 -25.00 2.98 -0.68
CA PHE A 50 -25.39 3.61 0.58
C PHE A 50 -24.95 5.08 0.58
N GLY A 51 -25.74 5.96 1.19
CA GLY A 51 -25.39 7.37 1.32
C GLY A 51 -24.14 7.57 2.17
N ILE A 52 -23.17 8.31 1.63
CA ILE A 52 -21.96 8.75 2.33
C ILE A 52 -22.05 10.24 2.59
N TYR A 53 -21.72 10.62 3.83
CA TYR A 53 -21.91 11.97 4.35
C TYR A 53 -20.59 12.54 4.87
N SER A 54 -20.42 13.87 4.76
CA SER A 54 -19.24 14.54 5.31
C SER A 54 -19.19 14.38 6.83
N ILE A 55 -18.04 13.98 7.37
CA ILE A 55 -17.88 13.73 8.81
C ILE A 55 -17.82 15.03 9.60
N ALA A 56 -17.48 16.14 8.95
CA ALA A 56 -17.40 17.47 9.55
C ALA A 56 -17.54 18.56 8.49
N ASP A 57 -17.67 19.82 8.93
CA ASP A 57 -17.69 20.98 8.02
C ASP A 57 -16.34 21.13 7.29
N GLY A 58 -16.38 21.67 6.08
CA GLY A 58 -15.20 21.89 5.26
C GLY A 58 -15.55 22.22 3.81
N TYR A 59 -14.68 21.83 2.89
CA TYR A 59 -14.97 21.84 1.46
C TYR A 59 -14.33 20.63 0.78
N ILE A 60 -14.92 20.17 -0.31
CA ILE A 60 -14.32 19.12 -1.14
C ILE A 60 -13.11 19.73 -1.83
N SER A 61 -11.91 19.34 -1.41
CA SER A 61 -10.65 19.81 -1.97
C SER A 61 -10.20 19.00 -3.18
N ARG A 62 -10.57 17.71 -3.23
CA ARG A 62 -10.22 16.82 -4.35
C ARG A 62 -11.34 15.84 -4.68
N ALA A 63 -11.48 15.52 -5.97
CA ALA A 63 -12.19 14.35 -6.46
C ALA A 63 -11.23 13.49 -7.29
N ILE A 64 -11.05 12.23 -6.88
CA ILE A 64 -10.10 11.29 -7.47
C ILE A 64 -10.89 10.21 -8.20
N VAL A 65 -10.52 9.94 -9.45
CA VAL A 65 -11.17 8.95 -10.33
C VAL A 65 -10.10 8.04 -10.94
N GLY A 66 -10.11 6.76 -10.57
CA GLY A 66 -9.28 5.71 -11.18
C GLY A 66 -7.78 5.75 -10.83
N GLU A 67 -7.35 6.67 -9.97
CA GLU A 67 -5.95 6.83 -9.57
C GLU A 67 -5.65 6.16 -8.21
N TYR A 68 -4.36 5.87 -7.96
CA TYR A 68 -3.79 5.38 -6.69
C TYR A 68 -4.36 4.07 -6.10
N GLY A 69 -5.31 3.43 -6.79
CA GLY A 69 -6.05 2.27 -6.26
C GLY A 69 -7.30 2.64 -5.46
N PHE A 70 -7.60 3.93 -5.30
CA PHE A 70 -8.78 4.41 -4.58
C PHE A 70 -10.10 4.14 -5.31
N GLY A 71 -10.06 3.94 -6.63
CA GLY A 71 -11.28 3.93 -7.42
C GLY A 71 -11.81 5.35 -7.49
N TYR A 72 -13.03 5.58 -7.01
CA TYR A 72 -13.55 6.93 -6.84
C TYR A 72 -13.37 7.35 -5.39
N ALA A 73 -12.81 8.54 -5.18
CA ALA A 73 -12.66 9.11 -3.86
C ALA A 73 -12.94 10.60 -3.81
N LEU A 74 -13.42 11.07 -2.65
CA LEU A 74 -13.52 12.48 -2.32
C LEU A 74 -12.60 12.80 -1.15
N VAL A 75 -11.96 13.97 -1.20
CA VAL A 75 -11.19 14.52 -0.10
C VAL A 75 -11.87 15.78 0.39
N VAL A 76 -12.25 15.82 1.66
CA VAL A 76 -12.78 17.01 2.33
C VAL A 76 -11.69 17.60 3.19
N ALA A 77 -11.32 18.85 2.93
CA ALA A 77 -10.40 19.60 3.78
C ALA A 77 -11.19 20.34 4.87
N HIS A 78 -10.78 20.14 6.13
CA HIS A 78 -11.43 20.69 7.30
C HIS A 78 -10.66 21.89 7.86
N PRO A 79 -11.34 22.87 8.49
CA PRO A 79 -10.69 24.08 9.01
C PRO A 79 -9.72 23.81 10.17
N ASN A 80 -9.79 22.63 10.81
CA ASN A 80 -8.90 22.23 11.91
C ASN A 80 -7.55 21.65 11.44
N GLY A 81 -7.22 21.71 10.15
CA GLY A 81 -5.93 21.25 9.62
C GLY A 81 -5.85 19.76 9.29
N TYR A 82 -7.00 19.09 9.22
CA TYR A 82 -7.11 17.69 8.78
C TYR A 82 -7.94 17.58 7.50
N SER A 83 -7.75 16.47 6.79
CA SER A 83 -8.54 16.12 5.61
C SER A 83 -9.08 14.70 5.74
N SER A 84 -10.35 14.49 5.42
CA SER A 84 -10.95 13.16 5.37
C SER A 84 -11.06 12.66 3.93
N PHE A 85 -10.73 11.40 3.71
CA PHE A 85 -10.76 10.73 2.41
C PHE A 85 -11.84 9.66 2.41
N TYR A 86 -12.79 9.76 1.49
CA TYR A 86 -13.88 8.81 1.31
C TYR A 86 -13.61 7.99 0.07
N VAL A 87 -13.25 6.72 0.22
CA VAL A 87 -12.64 5.90 -0.84
C VAL A 87 -13.55 4.73 -1.24
N HIS A 88 -13.33 4.18 -2.44
CA HIS A 88 -14.12 3.10 -3.05
C HIS A 88 -15.56 3.49 -3.41
N LEU A 89 -15.83 4.78 -3.61
CA LEU A 89 -17.15 5.30 -3.94
C LEU A 89 -17.65 4.78 -5.29
N ASN A 90 -18.97 4.79 -5.50
CA ASN A 90 -19.58 4.41 -6.78
C ASN A 90 -20.03 5.62 -7.61
N ARG A 91 -20.48 6.68 -6.93
CA ARG A 91 -20.95 7.92 -7.57
C ARG A 91 -20.81 9.09 -6.63
N PHE A 92 -20.49 10.27 -7.15
CA PHE A 92 -20.47 11.49 -6.35
C PHE A 92 -21.84 12.16 -6.27
N ALA A 93 -22.03 13.07 -5.31
CA ALA A 93 -23.19 13.96 -5.30
C ALA A 93 -23.27 14.76 -6.62
N PRO A 94 -24.47 15.11 -7.12
CA PRO A 94 -24.67 15.67 -8.46
C PRO A 94 -23.77 16.87 -8.79
N GLN A 95 -23.59 17.80 -7.84
CA GLN A 95 -22.74 18.97 -8.03
C GLN A 95 -21.26 18.62 -8.27
N VAL A 96 -20.76 17.59 -7.56
CA VAL A 96 -19.37 17.13 -7.64
C VAL A 96 -19.18 16.30 -8.90
N GLN A 97 -20.15 15.45 -9.22
CA GLN A 97 -20.18 14.66 -10.45
C GLN A 97 -20.10 15.57 -11.68
N ALA A 98 -20.92 16.63 -11.72
CA ALA A 98 -20.88 17.60 -12.82
C ALA A 98 -19.54 18.34 -12.92
N ALA A 99 -18.89 18.65 -11.80
CA ALA A 99 -17.57 19.28 -11.81
C ALA A 99 -16.47 18.33 -12.35
N VAL A 100 -16.52 17.07 -11.93
CA VAL A 100 -15.62 16.01 -12.42
C VAL A 100 -15.80 15.78 -13.92
N GLU A 101 -17.04 15.66 -14.40
CA GLU A 101 -17.33 15.47 -15.81
C GLU A 101 -16.84 16.66 -16.65
N ARG A 102 -17.09 17.91 -16.22
CA ARG A 102 -16.54 19.10 -16.89
C ARG A 102 -15.02 19.03 -17.02
N TRP A 103 -14.33 18.62 -15.95
CA TRP A 103 -12.88 18.43 -15.98
C TRP A 103 -12.48 17.33 -16.96
N GLN A 104 -13.14 16.17 -16.93
CA GLN A 104 -12.83 15.02 -17.79
C GLN A 104 -13.01 15.36 -19.28
N TYR A 105 -14.08 16.08 -19.63
CA TYR A 105 -14.31 16.55 -21.01
C TYR A 105 -13.29 17.60 -21.45
N ALA A 106 -12.92 18.53 -20.56
CA ALA A 106 -11.90 19.55 -20.86
C ALA A 106 -10.50 18.93 -21.09
N HIS A 107 -10.17 17.87 -20.35
CA HIS A 107 -8.86 17.20 -20.41
C HIS A 107 -8.85 15.95 -21.30
N LYS A 108 -10.00 15.58 -21.88
CA LYS A 108 -10.19 14.40 -22.74
C LYS A 108 -9.69 13.10 -22.10
N LYS A 109 -9.90 12.92 -20.79
CA LYS A 109 -9.44 11.76 -20.02
C LYS A 109 -10.44 11.39 -18.95
N PHE A 110 -10.60 10.08 -18.70
CA PHE A 110 -11.44 9.56 -17.62
C PHE A 110 -10.76 9.62 -16.23
N ASN A 111 -9.57 9.05 -16.09
CA ASN A 111 -8.87 9.04 -14.79
C ASN A 111 -8.25 10.41 -14.46
N GLY A 112 -8.34 10.84 -13.20
CA GLY A 112 -7.76 12.10 -12.76
C GLY A 112 -7.80 12.32 -11.25
N ASP A 113 -6.95 13.22 -10.78
CA ASP A 113 -6.96 13.80 -9.43
C ASP A 113 -7.30 15.28 -9.57
N ILE A 114 -8.55 15.62 -9.30
CA ILE A 114 -9.15 16.90 -9.65
C ILE A 114 -9.16 17.76 -8.39
N HIS A 115 -8.48 18.90 -8.43
CA HIS A 115 -8.35 19.81 -7.29
C HIS A 115 -9.33 20.97 -7.39
N PHE A 116 -9.96 21.30 -6.26
CA PHE A 116 -10.89 22.42 -6.12
C PHE A 116 -10.33 23.46 -5.14
N ARG A 117 -10.68 24.73 -5.37
CA ARG A 117 -10.22 25.82 -4.50
C ARG A 117 -11.02 25.84 -3.18
N PRO A 118 -10.45 26.38 -2.09
CA PRO A 118 -11.21 26.64 -0.86
C PRO A 118 -12.52 27.39 -1.16
N GLY A 119 -13.63 26.85 -0.66
CA GLY A 119 -14.97 27.43 -0.83
C GLY A 119 -15.68 27.16 -2.16
N GLU A 120 -15.04 26.46 -3.12
CA GLU A 120 -15.67 26.14 -4.41
C GLU A 120 -16.79 25.09 -4.27
N LEU A 121 -16.57 24.08 -3.43
CA LEU A 121 -17.52 23.02 -3.11
C LEU A 121 -17.63 22.88 -1.58
N PRO A 122 -18.27 23.83 -0.88
CA PRO A 122 -18.41 23.77 0.57
C PRO A 122 -19.31 22.59 0.97
N VAL A 123 -19.00 21.98 2.11
CA VAL A 123 -19.81 20.91 2.68
C VAL A 123 -19.99 21.11 4.19
N SER A 124 -21.19 20.85 4.67
CA SER A 124 -21.48 20.78 6.11
C SER A 124 -21.36 19.34 6.62
N LYS A 125 -21.12 19.19 7.92
CA LYS A 125 -21.23 17.90 8.62
C LYS A 125 -22.59 17.27 8.33
N GLY A 126 -22.60 15.98 7.99
CA GLY A 126 -23.81 15.24 7.66
C GLY A 126 -24.38 15.55 6.27
N GLN A 127 -23.72 16.39 5.46
CA GLN A 127 -24.14 16.62 4.08
C GLN A 127 -23.80 15.39 3.22
N PHE A 128 -24.77 14.95 2.42
CA PHE A 128 -24.57 13.90 1.43
C PHE A 128 -23.53 14.32 0.39
N ILE A 129 -22.50 13.50 0.21
CA ILE A 129 -21.38 13.79 -0.71
C ILE A 129 -21.19 12.71 -1.79
N ALA A 130 -21.60 11.47 -1.53
CA ALA A 130 -21.40 10.36 -2.46
C ALA A 130 -22.23 9.13 -2.11
N LEU A 131 -22.20 8.16 -3.01
CA LEU A 131 -22.71 6.80 -2.82
C LEU A 131 -21.54 5.83 -2.63
N SER A 132 -21.64 4.93 -1.65
CA SER A 132 -20.67 3.87 -1.38
C SER A 132 -20.53 2.92 -2.57
N GLY A 133 -19.40 2.25 -2.69
CA GLY A 133 -19.12 1.41 -3.85
C GLY A 133 -18.16 0.25 -3.58
N ASN A 134 -17.54 -0.19 -4.66
CA ASN A 134 -16.53 -1.24 -4.69
C ASN A 134 -15.51 -0.98 -5.82
N THR A 135 -15.29 0.32 -6.13
CA THR A 135 -14.39 0.76 -7.20
C THR A 135 -12.94 0.71 -6.73
N GLY A 136 -12.00 0.60 -7.67
CA GLY A 136 -10.57 0.53 -7.35
C GLY A 136 -10.15 -0.79 -6.70
N SER A 137 -9.12 -0.73 -5.86
CA SER A 137 -8.48 -1.88 -5.19
C SER A 137 -9.26 -2.30 -3.94
N SER A 138 -10.51 -2.70 -4.13
CA SER A 138 -11.39 -3.19 -3.06
C SER A 138 -11.83 -4.64 -3.29
N GLN A 139 -11.84 -5.45 -2.22
CA GLN A 139 -12.25 -6.86 -2.25
C GLN A 139 -13.78 -7.03 -2.12
N GLY A 140 -14.48 -6.03 -1.60
CA GLY A 140 -15.93 -6.09 -1.38
C GLY A 140 -16.52 -4.72 -1.05
N PRO A 141 -17.84 -4.54 -1.15
CA PRO A 141 -18.47 -3.25 -0.86
C PRO A 141 -18.26 -2.76 0.58
N HIS A 142 -17.69 -1.56 0.72
CA HIS A 142 -17.49 -0.85 1.99
C HIS A 142 -17.17 0.64 1.71
N LEU A 143 -17.12 1.46 2.75
CA LEU A 143 -16.46 2.76 2.73
C LEU A 143 -15.08 2.61 3.39
N HIS A 144 -14.01 2.93 2.66
CA HIS A 144 -12.71 3.13 3.26
C HIS A 144 -12.56 4.62 3.61
N LEU A 145 -12.38 4.92 4.90
CA LEU A 145 -12.30 6.28 5.42
C LEU A 145 -10.91 6.54 6.01
N GLU A 146 -10.15 7.45 5.42
CA GLU A 146 -8.86 7.89 5.96
C GLU A 146 -8.98 9.31 6.53
N VAL A 147 -8.14 9.64 7.53
CA VAL A 147 -7.96 11.02 7.99
C VAL A 147 -6.48 11.36 7.94
N HIS A 148 -6.15 12.48 7.30
CA HIS A 148 -4.77 12.93 7.10
C HIS A 148 -4.57 14.29 7.77
N GLN A 149 -3.39 14.54 8.31
CA GLN A 149 -2.96 15.90 8.60
C GLN A 149 -2.73 16.64 7.28
N THR A 150 -3.47 17.72 7.01
CA THR A 150 -3.44 18.40 5.70
C THR A 150 -2.04 18.92 5.36
N ALA A 151 -1.30 19.43 6.35
CA ALA A 151 0.01 20.04 6.13
C ALA A 151 1.11 19.01 5.79
N THR A 152 1.03 17.79 6.35
CA THR A 152 2.10 16.79 6.26
C THR A 152 1.73 15.57 5.41
N GLY A 153 0.43 15.33 5.21
CA GLY A 153 -0.12 14.09 4.66
C GLY A 153 -0.03 12.91 5.63
N ASN A 154 0.38 13.10 6.89
CA ASN A 154 0.49 12.00 7.83
C ASN A 154 -0.89 11.37 8.08
N LEU A 155 -0.92 10.05 8.05
CA LEU A 155 -2.09 9.23 8.26
C LEU A 155 -2.44 9.21 9.75
N MET A 156 -3.70 9.48 10.07
CA MET A 156 -4.22 9.54 11.43
C MET A 156 -5.33 8.52 11.60
N ASP A 157 -5.42 7.93 12.78
CA ASP A 157 -6.52 7.04 13.12
C ASP A 157 -7.86 7.80 13.11
N PRO A 158 -8.82 7.44 12.25
CA PRO A 158 -10.14 8.08 12.23
C PRO A 158 -10.90 7.97 13.56
N LEU A 159 -10.62 6.94 14.38
CA LEU A 159 -11.24 6.79 15.70
C LEU A 159 -10.89 7.93 16.67
N ASN A 160 -9.82 8.69 16.40
CA ASN A 160 -9.51 9.94 17.13
C ASN A 160 -10.68 10.94 17.12
N TRP A 161 -11.55 10.87 16.11
CA TRP A 161 -12.74 11.72 15.97
C TRP A 161 -14.06 10.94 15.97
N LEU A 162 -14.01 9.66 15.63
CA LEU A 162 -15.19 8.85 15.32
C LEU A 162 -15.42 7.69 16.29
N SER A 163 -14.68 7.56 17.39
CA SER A 163 -14.83 6.45 18.33
C SER A 163 -16.26 6.24 18.84
N HIS A 164 -17.04 7.32 18.97
CA HIS A 164 -18.43 7.27 19.41
C HIS A 164 -19.37 6.50 18.45
N ILE A 165 -19.00 6.29 17.19
CA ILE A 165 -19.86 5.58 16.21
C ILE A 165 -19.63 4.07 16.23
N ALA A 166 -18.53 3.59 16.80
CA ALA A 166 -18.13 2.18 16.79
C ALA A 166 -17.62 1.75 18.19
N PRO A 167 -18.46 1.85 19.24
CA PRO A 167 -18.03 1.52 20.60
C PRO A 167 -17.58 0.07 20.71
N ASP A 168 -16.63 -0.18 21.62
CA ASP A 168 -16.02 -1.50 21.77
C ASP A 168 -15.60 -1.78 23.22
N THR A 169 -15.81 -3.01 23.66
CA THR A 169 -15.49 -3.53 24.99
C THR A 169 -14.56 -4.74 24.95
N GLN A 170 -14.16 -5.23 23.76
CA GLN A 170 -13.30 -6.40 23.63
C GLN A 170 -11.83 -6.04 23.85
N ALA A 171 -11.13 -6.85 24.64
CA ALA A 171 -9.68 -6.72 24.77
C ALA A 171 -8.94 -7.42 23.62
N PRO A 172 -7.76 -6.91 23.20
CA PRO A 172 -6.93 -7.60 22.22
C PRO A 172 -6.55 -9.02 22.66
N THR A 173 -6.48 -9.96 21.72
CA THR A 173 -5.97 -11.31 21.96
C THR A 173 -4.50 -11.43 21.57
N ALA A 174 -3.66 -11.89 22.49
CA ALA A 174 -2.26 -12.22 22.21
C ALA A 174 -2.06 -13.74 22.20
N TYR A 175 -1.58 -14.28 21.07
CA TYR A 175 -1.51 -15.71 20.81
C TYR A 175 -0.16 -16.30 21.21
N SER A 176 0.93 -15.71 20.73
CA SER A 176 2.30 -16.16 20.97
C SER A 176 3.28 -15.02 20.84
N PHE A 177 4.50 -15.24 21.33
CA PHE A 177 5.63 -14.36 21.06
C PHE A 177 6.70 -15.09 20.27
N ARG A 178 7.58 -14.31 19.66
CA ARG A 178 8.74 -14.78 18.92
C ARG A 178 10.00 -14.09 19.42
N THR A 179 11.08 -14.85 19.48
CA THR A 179 12.38 -14.37 19.94
C THR A 179 13.33 -14.12 18.78
N TYR A 180 14.21 -13.14 18.96
CA TYR A 180 15.17 -12.68 17.98
C TYR A 180 16.55 -12.52 18.64
N PRO A 181 17.26 -13.63 18.92
CA PRO A 181 18.63 -13.56 19.42
C PRO A 181 19.50 -12.72 18.48
N GLN A 182 20.30 -11.81 19.03
CA GLN A 182 21.18 -10.98 18.22
C GLN A 182 22.41 -11.81 17.82
N GLN A 183 22.63 -11.96 16.51
CA GLN A 183 23.74 -12.74 15.94
C GLN A 183 25.08 -12.29 16.53
N GLY A 184 25.86 -13.25 17.04
CA GLY A 184 27.12 -13.00 17.73
C GLY A 184 27.02 -12.38 19.13
N GLN A 185 25.81 -12.11 19.64
CA GLN A 185 25.62 -11.33 20.87
C GLN A 185 24.63 -11.95 21.85
N GLY A 186 23.84 -12.94 21.45
CA GLY A 186 22.97 -13.66 22.38
C GLY A 186 22.42 -14.95 21.79
N VAL A 187 21.84 -15.76 22.68
CA VAL A 187 21.13 -17.01 22.38
C VAL A 187 19.84 -17.08 23.19
N PHE A 188 18.83 -17.73 22.63
CA PHE A 188 17.60 -18.08 23.33
C PHE A 188 17.37 -19.57 23.14
N GLN A 189 17.14 -20.31 24.23
CA GLN A 189 17.10 -21.77 24.23
C GLN A 189 18.32 -22.42 23.54
N GLY A 190 19.51 -21.86 23.80
CA GLY A 190 20.78 -22.39 23.28
C GLY A 190 21.03 -22.18 21.79
N THR A 191 20.23 -21.35 21.09
CA THR A 191 20.40 -21.07 19.66
C THR A 191 20.30 -19.58 19.34
N GLN A 192 20.87 -19.19 18.19
CA GLN A 192 20.71 -17.86 17.61
C GLN A 192 19.51 -17.75 16.66
N GLU A 193 18.84 -18.88 16.39
CA GLU A 193 17.64 -18.92 15.56
C GLU A 193 16.42 -18.38 16.30
N SER A 194 15.51 -17.76 15.55
CA SER A 194 14.26 -17.28 16.12
C SER A 194 13.36 -18.43 16.57
N ARG A 195 12.72 -18.31 17.74
CA ARG A 195 11.78 -19.32 18.27
C ARG A 195 10.42 -18.71 18.53
N ILE A 196 9.37 -19.47 18.24
CA ILE A 196 7.99 -19.14 18.63
C ILE A 196 7.73 -19.81 19.97
N CYS A 197 7.18 -19.04 20.91
CA CYS A 197 6.96 -19.46 22.29
C CYS A 197 5.58 -19.01 22.77
N SER A 198 5.08 -19.69 23.80
CA SER A 198 3.80 -19.39 24.41
C SER A 198 4.00 -18.47 25.62
N PHE A 199 3.06 -17.55 25.82
CA PHE A 199 2.99 -16.80 27.06
C PHE A 199 2.63 -17.71 28.25
N GLY A 200 2.95 -17.28 29.48
CA GLY A 200 2.57 -17.98 30.70
C GLY A 200 3.77 -18.32 31.58
N GLU A 201 3.67 -19.41 32.33
CA GLU A 201 4.62 -19.77 33.39
C GLU A 201 5.84 -20.58 32.91
N THR A 202 6.04 -20.78 31.62
CA THR A 202 7.24 -21.46 31.14
C THR A 202 8.48 -20.57 31.34
N ARG A 203 9.54 -21.17 31.91
CA ARG A 203 10.84 -20.52 32.10
C ARG A 203 11.74 -20.84 30.92
N TYR A 204 12.14 -19.82 30.17
CA TYR A 204 12.96 -19.98 28.98
C TYR A 204 14.42 -19.62 29.27
N PRO A 205 15.40 -20.52 29.03
CA PRO A 205 16.81 -20.17 29.19
C PRO A 205 17.27 -19.22 28.08
N ALA A 206 17.99 -18.16 28.43
CA ALA A 206 18.62 -17.24 27.49
C ALA A 206 19.95 -16.70 28.03
N TRP A 207 20.82 -16.25 27.14
CA TRP A 207 22.06 -15.56 27.51
C TRP A 207 22.43 -14.51 26.46
N GLY A 208 22.85 -13.33 26.92
CA GLY A 208 23.19 -12.20 26.05
C GLY A 208 21.96 -11.50 25.46
N LYS A 209 22.15 -10.85 24.31
CA LYS A 209 21.18 -9.93 23.71
C LYS A 209 20.10 -10.62 22.87
N VAL A 210 18.84 -10.38 23.21
CA VAL A 210 17.67 -10.95 22.52
C VAL A 210 16.58 -9.88 22.35
N GLY A 211 16.04 -9.78 21.14
CA GLY A 211 14.83 -9.02 20.84
C GLY A 211 13.58 -9.91 20.90
N PHE A 212 12.40 -9.30 21.03
CA PHE A 212 11.12 -10.00 21.08
C PHE A 212 10.14 -9.41 20.07
N GLY A 213 9.16 -10.18 19.65
CA GLY A 213 8.01 -9.73 18.87
C GLY A 213 6.78 -10.58 19.16
N THR A 214 5.61 -10.13 18.74
CA THR A 214 4.34 -10.72 19.18
C THR A 214 3.38 -10.92 18.03
N TRP A 215 2.62 -12.01 18.08
CA TRP A 215 1.42 -12.20 17.28
C TRP A 215 0.21 -11.93 18.17
N ALA A 216 -0.46 -10.82 17.89
CA ALA A 216 -1.67 -10.39 18.58
C ALA A 216 -2.64 -9.74 17.59
N TYR A 217 -3.92 -9.88 17.86
CA TYR A 217 -4.99 -9.20 17.13
C TYR A 217 -5.87 -8.44 18.10
N ASP A 218 -6.37 -7.32 17.63
CA ASP A 218 -7.48 -6.64 18.28
C ASP A 218 -8.81 -7.19 17.74
N HIS A 219 -9.87 -7.03 18.51
CA HIS A 219 -11.23 -7.48 18.18
C HIS A 219 -12.21 -6.35 18.47
N MET A 220 -13.42 -6.43 17.90
CA MET A 220 -14.48 -5.47 18.21
C MET A 220 -15.78 -6.19 18.46
N ASP A 221 -16.64 -5.59 19.28
CA ASP A 221 -17.99 -6.08 19.52
C ASP A 221 -18.78 -6.36 18.24
N SER A 222 -19.56 -7.44 18.25
CA SER A 222 -20.50 -7.85 17.19
C SER A 222 -19.88 -8.17 15.81
N VAL A 223 -18.55 -8.27 15.70
CA VAL A 223 -17.85 -8.64 14.45
C VAL A 223 -16.72 -9.64 14.72
N TYR A 224 -16.50 -10.57 13.78
CA TYR A 224 -15.46 -11.61 13.88
C TYR A 224 -14.13 -11.24 13.20
N ASN A 225 -13.96 -9.98 12.80
CA ASN A 225 -12.77 -9.51 12.11
C ASN A 225 -11.57 -9.44 13.07
N ASN A 226 -10.37 -9.67 12.55
CA ASN A 226 -9.12 -9.42 13.25
C ASN A 226 -8.61 -8.02 12.88
N TYR A 227 -8.19 -7.28 13.89
CA TYR A 227 -7.72 -5.91 13.75
C TYR A 227 -6.27 -5.76 14.21
N GLY A 228 -5.62 -4.67 13.80
CA GLY A 228 -4.32 -4.29 14.31
C GLY A 228 -4.42 -3.77 15.75
N VAL A 229 -3.52 -4.20 16.62
CA VAL A 229 -3.44 -3.68 18.00
C VAL A 229 -2.91 -2.25 17.99
N ARG A 230 -3.62 -1.34 18.67
CA ARG A 230 -3.26 0.08 18.70
C ARG A 230 -2.03 0.37 19.56
N TYR A 231 -1.99 -0.16 20.79
CA TYR A 231 -0.88 0.03 21.73
C TYR A 231 -0.26 -1.31 22.13
N THR A 232 1.07 -1.37 22.06
CA THR A 232 1.86 -2.51 22.56
C THR A 232 3.01 -1.98 23.39
N GLU A 233 3.15 -2.47 24.61
CA GLU A 233 4.25 -2.15 25.51
C GLU A 233 4.93 -3.43 25.98
N LEU A 234 6.26 -3.41 26.08
CA LEU A 234 7.07 -4.49 26.66
C LEU A 234 7.85 -3.94 27.83
N TYR A 235 7.74 -4.62 28.97
CA TYR A 235 8.47 -4.35 30.19
C TYR A 235 9.43 -5.50 30.51
N CYS A 236 10.54 -5.20 31.19
CA CYS A 236 11.43 -6.18 31.80
C CYS A 236 11.74 -5.73 33.24
N ASP A 237 11.40 -6.56 34.21
CA ASP A 237 11.47 -6.29 35.66
C ASP A 237 10.83 -4.93 36.01
N GLY A 238 9.64 -4.69 35.45
CA GLY A 238 8.86 -3.44 35.63
C GLY A 238 9.37 -2.22 34.85
N LYS A 239 10.49 -2.31 34.13
CA LYS A 239 11.04 -1.19 33.34
C LYS A 239 10.57 -1.27 31.88
N LEU A 240 10.07 -0.16 31.34
CA LEU A 240 9.63 -0.07 29.95
C LEU A 240 10.83 -0.24 28.98
N ILE A 241 10.72 -1.21 28.08
CA ILE A 241 11.73 -1.56 27.08
C ILE A 241 11.34 -1.06 25.70
N TYR A 242 10.06 -1.23 25.34
CA TYR A 242 9.51 -0.88 24.04
C TYR A 242 8.06 -0.41 24.17
N LYS A 243 7.66 0.52 23.31
CA LYS A 243 6.29 0.98 23.15
C LYS A 243 5.99 1.27 21.67
N SER A 244 4.80 0.89 21.21
CA SER A 244 4.19 1.38 19.97
C SER A 244 2.82 1.99 20.24
N ASP A 245 2.53 3.13 19.59
CA ASP A 245 1.21 3.77 19.53
C ASP A 245 0.85 4.04 18.07
N VAL A 246 0.17 3.10 17.42
CA VAL A 246 -0.01 3.09 15.96
C VAL A 246 -0.91 4.24 15.49
N ASN A 247 -0.32 5.40 15.24
CA ASN A 247 -0.94 6.64 14.78
C ASN A 247 0.07 7.52 14.06
N ASN A 248 -0.42 8.58 13.42
CA ASN A 248 0.43 9.64 12.85
C ASN A 248 1.54 9.06 11.96
N ILE A 249 1.16 8.17 11.06
CA ILE A 249 2.08 7.40 10.20
C ILE A 249 2.41 8.26 8.98
N PRO A 250 3.67 8.65 8.74
CA PRO A 250 4.03 9.35 7.52
C PRO A 250 3.79 8.44 6.31
N GLN A 251 3.14 8.94 5.25
CA GLN A 251 2.83 8.13 4.05
C GLN A 251 4.07 7.46 3.46
N LYS A 252 5.22 8.15 3.46
CA LYS A 252 6.51 7.60 2.99
C LYS A 252 7.00 6.39 3.78
N CYS A 253 6.46 6.15 4.98
CA CYS A 253 6.81 5.03 5.84
C CYS A 253 5.86 3.84 5.67
N ASN A 254 4.87 3.87 4.77
CA ASN A 254 3.87 2.79 4.64
C ASN A 254 4.51 1.40 4.47
N ARG A 255 5.53 1.28 3.63
CA ARG A 255 6.24 0.01 3.38
C ARG A 255 7.09 -0.47 4.56
N MET A 256 7.32 0.35 5.59
CA MET A 256 8.07 -0.05 6.78
C MET A 256 7.31 -1.03 7.66
N ILE A 257 6.04 -1.35 7.36
CA ILE A 257 5.40 -2.52 7.97
C ILE A 257 6.19 -3.80 7.71
N ASN A 258 6.85 -3.93 6.56
CA ASN A 258 7.71 -5.06 6.24
C ASN A 258 8.99 -5.10 7.11
N VAL A 259 9.33 -4.00 7.78
CA VAL A 259 10.47 -3.90 8.72
C VAL A 259 10.00 -4.20 10.14
N TRP A 260 8.89 -3.57 10.54
CA TRP A 260 8.31 -3.74 11.87
C TRP A 260 7.77 -5.15 12.07
N GLY A 261 7.00 -5.63 11.10
CA GLY A 261 6.60 -7.03 11.02
C GLY A 261 7.73 -7.91 10.52
N ASP A 262 7.75 -9.15 10.99
CA ASP A 262 8.59 -10.20 10.44
C ASP A 262 8.08 -10.62 9.04
N TYR A 263 8.52 -9.87 8.03
CA TYR A 263 8.07 -10.08 6.65
C TYR A 263 8.46 -11.46 6.11
N ASP A 264 9.63 -11.99 6.46
CA ASP A 264 10.10 -13.28 5.95
C ASP A 264 9.18 -14.40 6.45
N TYR A 265 8.82 -14.38 7.72
CA TYR A 265 7.85 -15.32 8.27
C TYR A 265 6.45 -15.10 7.72
N PHE A 266 6.00 -13.84 7.63
CA PHE A 266 4.71 -13.51 7.04
C PHE A 266 4.59 -14.01 5.59
N SER A 267 5.65 -13.90 4.80
CA SER A 267 5.65 -14.28 3.38
C SER A 267 5.33 -15.77 3.17
N SER A 268 5.68 -16.61 4.14
CA SER A 268 5.50 -18.07 4.11
C SER A 268 4.30 -18.55 4.94
N HIS A 269 3.98 -17.88 6.06
CA HIS A 269 2.98 -18.34 7.05
C HIS A 269 1.75 -17.44 7.17
N ARG A 270 1.75 -16.29 6.47
CA ARG A 270 0.65 -15.30 6.50
C ARG A 270 0.29 -14.78 7.90
N THR A 271 1.25 -14.83 8.83
CA THR A 271 1.10 -14.36 10.21
C THR A 271 2.14 -13.28 10.50
N TRP A 272 1.71 -12.15 11.03
CA TRP A 272 2.60 -11.07 11.44
C TRP A 272 3.06 -11.25 12.89
N TYR A 273 4.37 -11.40 13.08
CA TYR A 273 5.01 -11.08 14.35
C TYR A 273 5.53 -9.65 14.27
N LEU A 274 4.93 -8.74 15.04
CA LEU A 274 5.37 -7.36 15.11
C LEU A 274 6.51 -7.26 16.12
N LYS A 275 7.66 -6.75 15.69
CA LYS A 275 8.88 -6.67 16.52
C LYS A 275 8.74 -5.56 17.56
N SER A 276 9.15 -5.90 18.78
CA SER A 276 9.26 -4.99 19.93
C SER A 276 10.68 -4.45 20.11
N PHE A 277 11.39 -4.27 18.99
CA PHE A 277 12.72 -3.68 18.92
C PHE A 277 12.91 -2.99 17.56
N VAL A 278 13.89 -2.11 17.47
CA VAL A 278 14.11 -1.26 16.28
C VAL A 278 15.31 -1.77 15.47
N GLU A 279 15.05 -2.30 14.28
CA GLU A 279 16.09 -2.57 13.28
C GLU A 279 16.69 -1.26 12.74
N PRO A 280 17.96 -1.24 12.29
CA PRO A 280 18.65 -0.01 11.86
C PRO A 280 17.91 0.83 10.81
N GLY A 281 17.20 0.19 9.87
CA GLY A 281 16.45 0.87 8.82
C GLY A 281 15.02 1.29 9.19
N ASN A 282 14.54 0.94 10.38
CA ASN A 282 13.19 1.29 10.82
C ASN A 282 13.12 2.76 11.22
N ARG A 283 12.20 3.51 10.61
CA ARG A 283 11.99 4.95 10.85
C ARG A 283 10.54 5.27 11.25
N LEU A 284 9.79 4.28 11.75
CA LEU A 284 8.41 4.48 12.19
C LEU A 284 8.39 5.37 13.45
N PRO A 285 7.76 6.56 13.40
CA PRO A 285 7.87 7.53 14.49
C PRO A 285 7.09 7.13 15.74
N PHE A 286 6.10 6.27 15.59
CA PHE A 286 5.26 5.76 16.68
C PHE A 286 5.94 4.68 17.54
N ILE A 287 7.09 4.16 17.12
CA ILE A 287 7.87 3.21 17.90
C ILE A 287 8.83 3.98 18.80
N LYS A 288 8.78 3.70 20.10
CA LYS A 288 9.68 4.23 21.13
C LYS A 288 10.35 3.08 21.88
N THR A 289 11.62 3.24 22.21
CA THR A 289 12.42 2.22 22.89
C THR A 289 13.35 2.84 23.92
N ASN A 290 13.88 2.00 24.80
CA ASN A 290 15.00 2.36 25.66
C ASN A 290 16.31 2.56 24.85
N ALA A 291 17.40 2.91 25.53
CA ALA A 291 18.72 3.11 24.91
C ALA A 291 19.24 1.87 24.14
N SER A 292 18.79 0.67 24.53
CA SER A 292 19.11 -0.60 23.88
C SER A 292 18.21 -0.93 22.68
N LYS A 293 17.41 0.03 22.19
CA LYS A 293 16.54 -0.13 21.02
C LYS A 293 15.52 -1.27 21.15
N GLY A 294 15.09 -1.59 22.37
CA GLY A 294 14.15 -2.67 22.64
C GLY A 294 14.79 -4.07 22.76
N ILE A 295 16.12 -4.16 22.65
CA ILE A 295 16.87 -5.39 22.91
C ILE A 295 17.14 -5.52 24.41
N ILE A 296 16.90 -6.72 24.96
CA ILE A 296 17.15 -7.06 26.36
C ILE A 296 18.44 -7.88 26.43
N ASP A 297 19.31 -7.56 27.39
CA ASP A 297 20.57 -8.27 27.62
C ASP A 297 20.46 -9.16 28.86
N PHE A 298 20.44 -10.48 28.67
CA PHE A 298 20.37 -11.49 29.71
C PHE A 298 21.78 -11.90 30.14
N ASN A 299 22.41 -11.11 31.01
CA ASN A 299 23.84 -11.25 31.36
C ASN A 299 24.11 -11.57 32.84
N GLN A 300 23.06 -11.83 33.62
CA GLN A 300 23.11 -12.28 35.01
C GLN A 300 22.37 -13.59 35.19
N GLN A 301 22.88 -14.46 36.07
CA GLN A 301 22.27 -15.73 36.42
C GLN A 301 21.06 -15.57 37.35
N ARG A 302 19.94 -15.12 36.79
CA ARG A 302 18.69 -14.90 37.51
C ARG A 302 17.49 -15.07 36.60
N GLU A 303 16.30 -15.10 37.19
CA GLU A 303 15.06 -14.93 36.43
C GLU A 303 14.84 -13.44 36.10
N TYR A 304 14.33 -13.20 34.90
CA TYR A 304 13.87 -11.91 34.38
C TYR A 304 12.39 -12.04 34.09
N HIS A 305 11.59 -11.10 34.59
CA HIS A 305 10.16 -11.05 34.34
C HIS A 305 9.87 -10.07 33.22
N LEU A 306 9.42 -10.59 32.08
CA LEU A 306 8.98 -9.78 30.95
C LEU A 306 7.46 -9.72 30.94
N GLN A 307 6.92 -8.55 30.66
CA GLN A 307 5.47 -8.34 30.59
C GLN A 307 5.11 -7.57 29.32
N TYR A 308 4.22 -8.14 28.52
CA TYR A 308 3.56 -7.45 27.43
C TYR A 308 2.22 -6.89 27.88
N VAL A 309 1.94 -5.65 27.49
CA VAL A 309 0.63 -5.01 27.64
C VAL A 309 0.14 -4.61 26.26
N PHE A 310 -1.00 -5.17 25.85
CA PHE A 310 -1.71 -4.85 24.63
C PHE A 310 -2.95 -4.06 24.98
N ARG A 311 -3.22 -2.97 24.25
CA ARG A 311 -4.41 -2.15 24.44
C ARG A 311 -4.96 -1.70 23.10
N ASP A 312 -6.28 -1.76 22.95
CA ASP A 312 -7.01 -1.23 21.82
C ASP A 312 -7.11 0.31 21.90
N TYR A 313 -7.92 0.91 21.02
CA TYR A 313 -8.20 2.34 21.08
C TYR A 313 -9.04 2.74 22.31
N TYR A 314 -9.97 1.89 22.75
CA TYR A 314 -10.96 2.20 23.80
C TYR A 314 -10.44 1.99 25.22
N GLY A 315 -9.28 1.38 25.39
CA GLY A 315 -8.64 1.12 26.67
C GLY A 315 -8.76 -0.32 27.18
N ASN A 316 -9.45 -1.19 26.45
CA ASN A 316 -9.53 -2.62 26.75
C ASN A 316 -8.12 -3.23 26.62
N LYS A 317 -7.73 -4.04 27.60
CA LYS A 317 -6.33 -4.46 27.74
C LYS A 317 -6.15 -5.94 28.00
N THR A 318 -5.06 -6.47 27.46
CA THR A 318 -4.57 -7.82 27.73
C THR A 318 -3.12 -7.74 28.18
N ILE A 319 -2.81 -8.44 29.28
CA ILE A 319 -1.46 -8.53 29.84
C ILE A 319 -0.97 -9.97 29.67
N LYS A 320 0.29 -10.13 29.26
CA LYS A 320 0.93 -11.44 29.11
C LYS A 320 2.32 -11.44 29.72
N ASP A 321 2.59 -12.44 30.55
CA ASP A 321 3.87 -12.62 31.22
C ASP A 321 4.76 -13.65 30.48
N ILE A 322 6.07 -13.42 30.58
CA ILE A 322 7.14 -14.28 30.05
C ILE A 322 8.24 -14.34 31.12
N TYR A 323 8.70 -15.54 31.47
CA TYR A 323 9.80 -15.73 32.40
C TYR A 323 11.04 -16.21 31.64
N VAL A 324 12.12 -15.44 31.71
CA VAL A 324 13.40 -15.78 31.08
C VAL A 324 14.44 -16.01 32.16
N VAL A 325 15.13 -17.15 32.12
CA VAL A 325 16.20 -17.49 33.05
C VAL A 325 17.53 -17.23 32.37
N GLY A 326 18.33 -16.34 32.95
CA GLY A 326 19.70 -16.09 32.50
C GLY A 326 20.57 -17.32 32.78
N THR A 327 20.82 -18.12 31.75
CA THR A 327 21.62 -19.35 31.86
C THR A 327 22.86 -19.19 31.00
N PRO A 328 24.07 -19.08 31.59
CA PRO A 328 25.30 -18.88 30.83
C PRO A 328 25.44 -19.92 29.73
N HIS A 329 25.67 -19.43 28.52
CA HIS A 329 25.77 -20.26 27.33
C HIS A 329 26.78 -19.65 26.38
N ALA A 330 27.53 -20.49 25.67
CA ALA A 330 28.45 -20.04 24.65
C ALA A 330 27.66 -19.36 23.51
N ILE A 331 28.03 -18.14 23.14
CA ILE A 331 27.39 -17.41 22.06
C ILE A 331 28.20 -17.67 20.78
N PRO A 332 27.63 -18.33 19.76
CA PRO A 332 28.34 -18.51 18.50
C PRO A 332 28.67 -17.14 17.88
N PRO A 333 29.87 -16.97 17.30
CA PRO A 333 30.25 -15.71 16.68
C PRO A 333 29.34 -15.39 15.50
N ALA A 334 29.04 -14.10 15.31
CA ALA A 334 28.31 -13.66 14.13
C ALA A 334 29.10 -14.03 12.87
N GLN A 335 28.38 -14.37 11.80
CA GLN A 335 28.92 -14.38 10.44
C GLN A 335 28.66 -12.99 9.84
N PRO A 336 29.62 -12.04 9.92
CA PRO A 336 29.36 -10.68 9.46
C PRO A 336 29.12 -10.66 7.96
N ILE A 337 28.13 -9.89 7.53
CA ILE A 337 27.97 -9.53 6.13
C ILE A 337 29.09 -8.52 5.82
N GLY A 338 30.19 -9.02 5.27
CA GLY A 338 31.35 -8.21 4.88
C GLY A 338 31.05 -7.28 3.70
N ASN A 339 32.07 -6.56 3.23
CA ASN A 339 31.95 -5.60 2.13
C ASN A 339 31.93 -6.24 0.73
N GLY A 340 31.60 -7.53 0.61
CA GLY A 340 31.59 -8.26 -0.66
C GLY A 340 30.62 -7.66 -1.68
N ASN A 341 30.81 -8.00 -2.96
CA ASN A 341 30.04 -7.43 -4.07
C ASN A 341 28.54 -7.76 -4.05
N THR A 342 28.12 -8.74 -3.25
CA THR A 342 26.71 -9.13 -3.05
C THR A 342 26.12 -8.60 -1.75
N ALA A 343 26.88 -7.85 -0.95
CA ALA A 343 26.41 -7.28 0.30
C ALA A 343 25.61 -5.99 0.06
N LEU A 344 24.39 -5.97 0.60
CA LEU A 344 23.57 -4.77 0.75
C LEU A 344 23.70 -4.26 2.18
N LEU A 345 24.27 -3.07 2.34
CA LEU A 345 24.49 -2.45 3.65
C LEU A 345 23.63 -1.20 3.80
N VAL A 346 23.03 -1.03 4.98
CA VAL A 346 22.12 0.10 5.29
C VAL A 346 22.82 1.45 5.33
N ASN A 347 24.14 1.47 5.54
CA ASN A 347 24.93 2.67 5.81
C ASN A 347 25.63 3.25 4.57
N ARG A 348 25.40 2.69 3.37
CA ARG A 348 25.99 3.19 2.13
C ARG A 348 25.07 2.98 0.93
N ASN A 349 25.40 3.62 -0.18
CA ASN A 349 24.84 3.25 -1.46
C ASN A 349 25.49 1.97 -1.96
N ASN A 350 24.68 0.99 -2.34
CA ASN A 350 25.11 -0.31 -2.80
C ASN A 350 25.02 -0.35 -4.33
N ASN A 351 26.13 -0.69 -4.98
CA ASN A 351 26.21 -0.88 -6.42
C ASN A 351 26.62 -2.33 -6.66
N VAL A 352 25.68 -3.13 -7.14
CA VAL A 352 25.86 -4.57 -7.32
C VAL A 352 25.91 -4.86 -8.82
N ALA A 353 27.10 -5.15 -9.33
CA ALA A 353 27.28 -5.63 -10.68
C ALA A 353 27.13 -7.15 -10.71
N PHE A 354 26.33 -7.66 -11.64
CA PHE A 354 26.15 -9.10 -11.85
C PHE A 354 25.88 -9.38 -13.34
N GLY A 355 26.86 -10.00 -14.02
CA GLY A 355 26.84 -10.15 -15.47
C GLY A 355 26.71 -8.78 -16.16
N ALA A 356 25.71 -8.64 -17.03
CA ALA A 356 25.39 -7.39 -17.73
C ALA A 356 24.36 -6.52 -16.98
N ALA A 357 24.08 -6.80 -15.72
CA ALA A 357 23.18 -6.02 -14.87
C ALA A 357 23.95 -5.19 -13.82
N LEU A 358 23.44 -3.99 -13.56
CA LEU A 358 23.90 -3.11 -12.49
C LEU A 358 22.70 -2.70 -11.63
N LEU A 359 22.63 -3.25 -10.43
CA LEU A 359 21.62 -2.91 -9.43
C LEU A 359 22.16 -1.81 -8.52
N HIS A 360 21.44 -0.70 -8.43
CA HIS A 360 21.69 0.35 -7.44
C HIS A 360 20.69 0.20 -6.30
N VAL A 361 21.13 0.22 -5.04
CA VAL A 361 20.25 0.23 -3.86
C VAL A 361 20.82 1.19 -2.84
N LYS A 362 20.14 2.32 -2.59
CA LYS A 362 20.49 3.20 -1.48
C LYS A 362 20.27 2.49 -0.15
N GLY A 363 21.17 2.69 0.81
CA GLY A 363 21.12 2.02 2.10
C GLY A 363 19.85 2.32 2.90
N ASP A 364 19.27 3.50 2.70
CA ASP A 364 18.01 3.93 3.33
C ASP A 364 16.77 3.19 2.81
N LEU A 365 16.90 2.39 1.74
CA LEU A 365 15.85 1.51 1.21
C LEU A 365 15.82 0.13 1.88
N LEU A 366 16.76 -0.13 2.79
CA LEU A 366 16.96 -1.43 3.45
C LEU A 366 16.56 -1.37 4.92
N ALA A 367 16.00 -2.47 5.41
CA ALA A 367 15.68 -2.68 6.83
C ALA A 367 16.95 -2.99 7.65
N ARG A 368 17.82 -3.81 7.08
CA ARG A 368 19.01 -4.39 7.70
C ARG A 368 20.03 -4.75 6.63
N ASN A 369 21.27 -5.02 7.04
CA ASN A 369 22.26 -5.56 6.13
C ASN A 369 21.80 -6.93 5.61
N SER A 370 22.04 -7.23 4.35
CA SER A 370 21.58 -8.46 3.71
C SER A 370 22.56 -8.93 2.65
N LEU A 371 22.63 -10.23 2.43
CA LEU A 371 23.44 -10.82 1.37
C LEU A 371 22.51 -11.19 0.20
N LEU A 372 22.90 -10.77 -1.00
CA LEU A 372 22.20 -11.17 -2.23
C LEU A 372 22.65 -12.56 -2.67
N HIS A 373 21.76 -13.22 -3.40
CA HIS A 373 22.04 -14.45 -4.12
C HIS A 373 21.66 -14.26 -5.59
N PRO A 374 22.46 -13.51 -6.37
CA PRO A 374 22.12 -13.22 -7.75
C PRO A 374 22.09 -14.47 -8.61
N GLN A 375 21.07 -14.57 -9.46
CA GLN A 375 20.87 -15.67 -10.38
C GLN A 375 20.48 -15.12 -11.76
N GLN A 376 20.96 -15.81 -12.80
CA GLN A 376 20.65 -15.49 -14.19
C GLN A 376 19.71 -16.56 -14.76
N TYR A 377 18.73 -16.13 -15.55
CA TYR A 377 17.73 -16.98 -16.18
C TYR A 377 17.73 -16.76 -17.69
N ASN A 378 17.48 -17.82 -18.45
CA ASN A 378 17.11 -17.67 -19.85
C ASN A 378 15.62 -17.34 -19.93
N VAL A 379 15.27 -16.21 -20.54
CA VAL A 379 13.88 -15.78 -20.71
C VAL A 379 13.57 -15.78 -22.21
N PRO A 380 12.76 -16.74 -22.70
CA PRO A 380 12.43 -16.82 -24.13
C PRO A 380 11.85 -15.50 -24.65
N GLY A 381 12.40 -15.01 -25.77
CA GLY A 381 11.97 -13.75 -26.41
C GLY A 381 12.49 -12.46 -25.75
N ALA A 382 13.23 -12.54 -24.65
CA ALA A 382 13.87 -11.37 -24.05
C ALA A 382 15.11 -10.92 -24.85
N LEU A 383 15.42 -9.62 -24.79
CA LEU A 383 16.62 -9.02 -25.38
C LEU A 383 17.81 -8.99 -24.42
N SER A 384 17.66 -9.58 -23.23
CA SER A 384 18.72 -9.82 -22.26
C SER A 384 18.44 -11.12 -21.51
N PRO A 385 19.43 -11.65 -20.78
CA PRO A 385 19.13 -12.60 -19.71
C PRO A 385 18.18 -12.00 -18.67
N GLY A 386 17.49 -12.87 -17.94
CA GLY A 386 16.73 -12.52 -16.74
C GLY A 386 17.64 -12.47 -15.51
N TYR A 387 17.47 -11.46 -14.67
CA TYR A 387 18.26 -11.24 -13.47
C TYR A 387 17.38 -11.24 -12.23
N ARG A 388 17.75 -12.06 -11.25
CA ARG A 388 17.11 -12.15 -9.93
C ARG A 388 18.18 -11.94 -8.87
N PHE A 389 17.88 -11.23 -7.79
CA PHE A 389 18.90 -10.88 -6.79
C PHE A 389 18.67 -11.55 -5.42
N ALA A 390 17.45 -12.03 -5.16
CA ALA A 390 17.09 -12.75 -3.95
C ALA A 390 16.33 -14.05 -4.27
N PRO A 391 16.52 -15.14 -3.49
CA PRO A 391 15.89 -16.43 -3.72
C PRO A 391 14.41 -16.47 -3.29
N MET A 392 13.97 -15.48 -2.52
CA MET A 392 12.61 -15.28 -2.02
C MET A 392 12.21 -13.81 -2.22
N SER A 393 10.97 -13.45 -1.88
CA SER A 393 10.54 -12.04 -1.86
C SER A 393 11.44 -11.24 -0.93
N PHE A 394 12.01 -10.17 -1.45
CA PHE A 394 12.83 -9.19 -0.78
C PHE A 394 12.34 -7.80 -1.21
N PRO A 395 11.32 -7.26 -0.53
CA PRO A 395 10.79 -5.94 -0.82
C PRO A 395 11.72 -4.84 -0.32
N LEU A 396 12.07 -3.90 -1.20
CA LEU A 396 12.72 -2.65 -0.80
C LEU A 396 11.69 -1.66 -0.24
N LEU A 397 12.14 -0.70 0.58
CA LEU A 397 11.27 0.32 1.16
C LEU A 397 10.75 1.35 0.15
N SER A 398 11.45 1.51 -0.97
CA SER A 398 11.00 2.30 -2.11
C SER A 398 11.59 1.73 -3.39
N TYR A 399 11.27 2.36 -4.51
CA TYR A 399 11.84 2.03 -5.79
C TYR A 399 13.30 2.43 -5.91
N THR A 400 14.03 1.66 -6.71
CA THR A 400 15.44 1.88 -7.05
C THR A 400 15.68 1.51 -8.51
N ASP A 401 16.88 1.84 -9.00
CA ASP A 401 17.25 1.60 -10.39
C ASP A 401 17.92 0.23 -10.59
N LEU A 402 17.48 -0.45 -11.65
CA LEU A 402 18.18 -1.59 -12.25
C LEU A 402 18.54 -1.24 -13.68
N LYS A 403 19.81 -1.36 -14.04
CA LYS A 403 20.28 -1.20 -15.42
C LYS A 403 20.68 -2.56 -15.98
N VAL A 404 20.29 -2.81 -17.22
CA VAL A 404 20.71 -4.00 -17.98
C VAL A 404 21.33 -3.55 -19.29
N ARG A 405 22.54 -4.05 -19.58
CA ARG A 405 23.24 -3.75 -20.83
C ARG A 405 22.60 -4.53 -21.98
N ILE A 406 22.30 -3.83 -23.08
CA ILE A 406 21.75 -4.42 -24.28
C ILE A 406 22.91 -4.60 -25.28
N ALA A 407 23.32 -5.85 -25.50
CA ALA A 407 24.47 -6.16 -26.34
C ALA A 407 24.26 -5.72 -27.80
N THR A 408 23.07 -6.00 -28.33
CA THR A 408 22.67 -5.63 -29.69
C THR A 408 21.38 -4.81 -29.61
N PRO A 409 21.46 -3.48 -29.51
CA PRO A 409 20.27 -2.65 -29.41
C PRO A 409 19.44 -2.72 -30.70
N PRO A 410 18.10 -2.71 -30.59
CA PRO A 410 17.22 -2.68 -31.75
C PRO A 410 17.27 -1.33 -32.45
N ALA A 411 16.83 -1.29 -33.72
CA ALA A 411 16.79 -0.07 -34.52
C ALA A 411 15.95 1.06 -33.90
N VAL A 412 14.94 0.72 -33.09
CA VAL A 412 14.08 1.69 -32.39
C VAL A 412 14.17 1.49 -30.88
N PRO A 413 15.19 2.02 -30.20
CA PRO A 413 15.42 1.77 -28.77
C PRO A 413 14.31 2.29 -27.84
N SER A 414 13.47 3.23 -28.28
CA SER A 414 12.34 3.74 -27.49
C SER A 414 11.28 2.67 -27.17
N LYS A 415 11.24 1.59 -27.96
CA LYS A 415 10.36 0.42 -27.77
C LYS A 415 10.89 -0.58 -26.73
N LEU A 416 12.10 -0.38 -26.22
CA LEU A 416 12.64 -1.18 -25.12
C LEU A 416 11.96 -0.85 -23.79
N TYR A 417 11.73 -1.87 -22.96
CA TYR A 417 11.25 -1.69 -21.59
C TYR A 417 11.80 -2.75 -20.65
N MET A 418 11.88 -2.41 -19.37
CA MET A 418 12.21 -3.37 -18.33
C MET A 418 10.95 -4.16 -17.99
N ALA A 419 11.02 -5.47 -18.15
CA ALA A 419 9.97 -6.42 -17.78
C ALA A 419 10.35 -7.14 -16.49
N ALA A 420 9.36 -7.58 -15.72
CA ALA A 420 9.54 -8.44 -14.56
C ALA A 420 8.49 -9.54 -14.51
N GLN A 421 8.88 -10.71 -14.00
CA GLN A 421 7.97 -11.83 -13.77
C GLN A 421 8.30 -12.55 -12.47
N SER A 422 7.30 -13.22 -11.90
CA SER A 422 7.55 -14.14 -10.79
C SER A 422 8.33 -15.34 -11.33
N PRO A 423 9.32 -15.89 -10.59
CA PRO A 423 9.96 -17.16 -10.97
C PRO A 423 8.96 -18.33 -11.03
N THR A 424 7.79 -18.19 -10.40
CA THR A 424 6.70 -19.17 -10.41
C THR A 424 5.57 -18.83 -11.39
N SER A 425 5.72 -17.79 -12.21
CA SER A 425 4.72 -17.43 -13.21
C SER A 425 4.55 -18.57 -14.23
N GLY A 426 3.30 -18.98 -14.45
CA GLY A 426 2.97 -19.98 -15.46
C GLY A 426 3.17 -19.45 -16.89
N PRO A 427 3.29 -20.34 -17.90
CA PRO A 427 3.39 -19.95 -19.30
C PRO A 427 2.25 -18.99 -19.70
N GLY A 428 2.58 -17.93 -20.44
CA GLY A 428 1.60 -16.96 -20.95
C GLY A 428 1.16 -15.88 -19.96
N THR A 429 1.68 -15.85 -18.73
CA THR A 429 1.45 -14.73 -17.81
C THR A 429 2.12 -13.47 -18.37
N PRO A 430 1.39 -12.37 -18.63
CA PRO A 430 1.99 -11.14 -19.13
C PRO A 430 3.00 -10.56 -18.13
N PRO A 431 4.16 -10.07 -18.60
CA PRO A 431 5.15 -9.50 -17.70
C PRO A 431 4.69 -8.17 -17.10
N MET A 432 5.21 -7.86 -15.92
CA MET A 432 5.05 -6.55 -15.30
C MET A 432 5.97 -5.53 -15.99
N PHE A 433 5.38 -4.44 -16.46
CA PHE A 433 6.13 -3.29 -16.94
C PHE A 433 6.80 -2.54 -15.78
N CYS A 434 8.11 -2.41 -15.84
CA CYS A 434 8.96 -1.78 -14.82
C CYS A 434 9.66 -0.51 -15.36
N GLY A 435 9.00 0.22 -16.26
CA GLY A 435 9.58 1.39 -16.91
C GLY A 435 10.55 1.00 -18.04
N GLY A 436 11.49 1.87 -18.36
CA GLY A 436 12.47 1.61 -19.41
C GLY A 436 12.92 2.90 -20.07
N THR A 437 14.12 3.36 -19.72
CA THR A 437 14.84 4.42 -20.41
C THR A 437 16.13 3.84 -20.96
N TYR A 438 16.30 3.86 -22.29
CA TYR A 438 17.52 3.39 -22.93
C TYR A 438 18.48 4.56 -23.17
N LYS A 439 19.72 4.41 -22.73
CA LYS A 439 20.80 5.40 -22.97
C LYS A 439 22.16 4.70 -22.94
N ASP A 440 23.02 5.01 -23.90
CA ASP A 440 24.43 4.56 -23.96
C ASP A 440 24.63 3.05 -23.77
N GLY A 441 23.78 2.23 -24.40
CA GLY A 441 23.85 0.76 -24.29
C GLY A 441 23.15 0.16 -23.07
N TRP A 442 22.60 0.98 -22.18
CA TRP A 442 21.93 0.54 -20.95
C TRP A 442 20.43 0.82 -20.99
N LEU A 443 19.63 -0.18 -20.65
CA LEU A 443 18.22 -0.03 -20.34
C LEU A 443 18.04 0.08 -18.83
N GLN A 444 17.54 1.22 -18.37
CA GLN A 444 17.22 1.47 -16.97
C GLN A 444 15.73 1.23 -16.70
N GLY A 445 15.44 0.35 -15.75
CA GLY A 445 14.11 0.13 -15.17
C GLY A 445 14.06 0.53 -13.69
N ASN A 446 12.84 0.58 -13.16
CA ASN A 446 12.56 0.97 -11.79
C ASN A 446 11.94 -0.21 -11.03
N ILE A 447 12.60 -0.67 -9.98
CA ILE A 447 12.30 -1.94 -9.29
C ILE A 447 12.20 -1.74 -7.79
N ARG A 448 11.49 -2.62 -7.07
CA ARG A 448 11.37 -2.56 -5.60
C ARG A 448 11.21 -3.93 -4.92
N GLU A 449 11.46 -5.01 -5.65
CA GLU A 449 11.30 -6.39 -5.20
C GLU A 449 12.44 -7.22 -5.80
N LEU A 450 13.44 -7.57 -5.01
CA LEU A 450 14.66 -8.21 -5.52
C LEU A 450 14.48 -9.71 -5.82
N GLY A 451 13.34 -10.29 -5.44
CA GLY A 451 12.97 -11.67 -5.68
C GLY A 451 12.31 -11.96 -7.04
N LEU A 452 11.99 -10.94 -7.84
CA LEU A 452 11.48 -11.10 -9.20
C LEU A 452 12.62 -11.30 -10.22
N VAL A 453 12.29 -11.88 -11.37
CA VAL A 453 13.19 -12.00 -12.52
C VAL A 453 12.98 -10.80 -13.44
N TYR A 454 14.00 -9.97 -13.62
CA TYR A 454 13.97 -8.76 -14.45
C TYR A 454 14.76 -8.93 -15.75
N TYR A 455 14.22 -8.45 -16.86
CA TYR A 455 14.87 -8.57 -18.17
C TYR A 455 14.46 -7.43 -19.11
N ALA A 456 15.27 -7.21 -20.14
CA ALA A 456 14.95 -6.30 -21.23
C ALA A 456 13.96 -6.97 -22.20
N ALA A 457 12.83 -6.31 -22.44
CA ALA A 457 11.83 -6.69 -23.41
C ALA A 457 11.66 -5.57 -24.44
N TYR A 458 10.96 -5.89 -25.53
CA TYR A 458 10.72 -4.98 -26.64
C TYR A 458 9.26 -5.07 -27.06
N ASP A 459 8.63 -3.92 -27.20
CA ASP A 459 7.22 -3.86 -27.57
C ASP A 459 7.01 -2.88 -28.73
N ASN A 460 6.76 -3.44 -29.91
CA ASN A 460 6.37 -2.72 -31.11
C ASN A 460 5.04 -3.24 -31.67
N THR A 461 4.25 -3.90 -30.82
CA THR A 461 2.95 -4.45 -31.18
C THR A 461 1.90 -3.42 -30.79
N LYS A 462 0.91 -3.19 -31.66
CA LYS A 462 -0.18 -2.28 -31.32
C LYS A 462 -1.15 -2.96 -30.34
N PRO A 463 -1.77 -2.21 -29.43
CA PRO A 463 -2.89 -2.72 -28.63
C PRO A 463 -4.00 -3.30 -29.50
N VAL A 464 -4.78 -4.21 -28.91
CA VAL A 464 -5.99 -4.77 -29.52
C VAL A 464 -7.21 -4.10 -28.91
N ILE A 465 -8.13 -3.67 -29.78
CA ILE A 465 -9.42 -3.07 -29.40
C ILE A 465 -10.52 -4.01 -29.87
N ARG A 466 -11.29 -4.55 -28.94
CA ARG A 466 -12.40 -5.47 -29.24
C ARG A 466 -13.70 -4.95 -28.66
N GLN A 467 -14.69 -4.69 -29.52
CA GLN A 467 -16.05 -4.41 -29.03
C GLN A 467 -16.64 -5.65 -28.37
N THR A 468 -17.20 -5.49 -27.17
CA THR A 468 -17.82 -6.58 -26.39
C THR A 468 -19.33 -6.42 -26.24
N SER A 469 -19.89 -5.25 -26.55
CA SER A 469 -21.33 -4.99 -26.53
C SER A 469 -21.95 -5.04 -27.93
N ASN A 470 -23.22 -5.45 -28.01
CA ASN A 470 -24.03 -5.37 -29.25
C ASN A 470 -25.04 -4.21 -29.24
N SER A 471 -25.09 -3.39 -28.18
CA SER A 471 -26.04 -2.27 -28.07
C SER A 471 -25.55 -1.04 -28.86
N PRO A 472 -26.44 -0.33 -29.58
CA PRO A 472 -26.08 0.89 -30.30
C PRO A 472 -25.84 2.10 -29.37
N THR A 473 -26.34 2.04 -28.13
CA THR A 473 -26.25 3.15 -27.16
C THR A 473 -25.37 2.84 -25.95
N SER A 474 -25.31 1.56 -25.53
CA SER A 474 -24.52 1.11 -24.39
C SER A 474 -23.31 0.34 -24.89
N LEU A 475 -22.23 1.06 -25.11
CA LEU A 475 -21.01 0.58 -25.73
C LEU A 475 -20.05 0.02 -24.68
N SER A 476 -19.39 -1.10 -24.99
CA SER A 476 -18.33 -1.70 -24.18
C SER A 476 -17.24 -2.26 -25.10
N PHE A 477 -15.98 -2.05 -24.70
CA PHE A 477 -14.79 -2.52 -25.40
C PHE A 477 -13.79 -3.11 -24.42
N GLN A 478 -13.07 -4.14 -24.88
CA GLN A 478 -11.90 -4.69 -24.23
C GLN A 478 -10.64 -4.18 -24.94
N LEU A 479 -9.72 -3.62 -24.16
CA LEU A 479 -8.44 -3.08 -24.58
C LEU A 479 -7.34 -3.97 -23.99
N THR A 480 -6.57 -4.62 -24.84
CA THR A 480 -5.47 -5.49 -24.40
C THR A 480 -4.18 -5.11 -25.09
N ASP A 481 -3.07 -5.40 -24.41
CA ASP A 481 -1.73 -5.30 -24.96
C ASP A 481 -0.90 -6.44 -24.38
N THR A 482 -0.10 -7.10 -25.22
CA THR A 482 0.69 -8.28 -24.84
C THR A 482 2.11 -7.95 -24.40
N GLY A 483 2.54 -6.69 -24.56
CA GLY A 483 3.88 -6.22 -24.25
C GLY A 483 3.91 -5.32 -23.01
N SER A 484 3.96 -4.01 -23.25
CA SER A 484 4.19 -2.98 -22.24
C SER A 484 2.92 -2.56 -21.47
N GLY A 485 1.76 -3.03 -21.91
CA GLY A 485 0.45 -2.74 -21.35
C GLY A 485 -0.16 -1.45 -21.89
N VAL A 486 -1.49 -1.34 -21.82
CA VAL A 486 -2.22 -0.12 -22.22
C VAL A 486 -1.85 1.05 -21.30
N LYS A 487 -1.53 2.20 -21.91
CA LYS A 487 -1.22 3.47 -21.24
C LYS A 487 -2.43 4.40 -21.18
N SER A 488 -3.11 4.58 -22.31
CA SER A 488 -4.23 5.53 -22.43
C SER A 488 -5.18 5.15 -23.56
N TYR A 489 -6.39 5.71 -23.50
CA TYR A 489 -7.38 5.61 -24.57
C TYR A 489 -8.16 6.91 -24.71
N GLU A 490 -8.67 7.16 -25.91
CA GLU A 490 -9.58 8.26 -26.22
C GLU A 490 -10.66 7.77 -27.18
N ALA A 491 -11.89 8.30 -27.06
CA ALA A 491 -12.98 7.97 -27.96
C ALA A 491 -13.63 9.23 -28.52
N TYR A 492 -14.10 9.14 -29.75
CA TYR A 492 -14.67 10.24 -30.51
C TYR A 492 -15.91 9.79 -31.28
N LEU A 493 -17.00 10.55 -31.20
CA LEU A 493 -18.18 10.39 -32.04
C LEU A 493 -18.29 11.62 -32.95
N ASP A 494 -18.19 11.41 -34.26
CA ASP A 494 -18.07 12.48 -35.27
C ASP A 494 -17.02 13.54 -34.92
N ASN A 495 -15.82 13.07 -34.55
CA ASN A 495 -14.69 13.88 -34.11
C ASN A 495 -14.89 14.70 -32.82
N LYS A 496 -16.02 14.53 -32.12
CA LYS A 496 -16.24 15.10 -30.78
C LYS A 496 -15.86 14.07 -29.73
N PHE A 497 -15.06 14.48 -28.73
CA PHE A 497 -14.65 13.59 -27.64
C PHE A 497 -15.87 13.05 -26.89
N VAL A 498 -15.84 11.75 -26.59
CA VAL A 498 -16.83 11.06 -25.77
C VAL A 498 -16.12 10.37 -24.63
N LEU A 499 -16.58 10.61 -23.42
CA LEU A 499 -16.03 10.00 -22.22
C LEU A 499 -16.42 8.52 -22.16
N PHE A 500 -15.42 7.64 -22.15
CA PHE A 500 -15.57 6.24 -21.80
C PHE A 500 -15.06 6.00 -20.38
N GLU A 501 -15.89 5.41 -19.54
CA GLU A 501 -15.53 5.01 -18.18
C GLU A 501 -14.67 3.74 -18.22
N GLN A 502 -13.72 3.64 -17.28
CA GLN A 502 -12.90 2.44 -17.09
C GLN A 502 -13.55 1.53 -16.04
N GLY A 503 -13.70 0.25 -16.38
CA GLY A 503 -14.23 -0.76 -15.48
C GLY A 503 -13.25 -1.15 -14.37
N LYS A 504 -13.76 -1.96 -13.43
CA LYS A 504 -12.93 -2.57 -12.37
C LYS A 504 -11.84 -3.46 -12.97
N ASP A 505 -12.19 -4.24 -14.00
CA ASP A 505 -11.21 -4.75 -14.95
C ASP A 505 -10.76 -3.57 -15.82
N ARG A 506 -9.51 -3.14 -15.64
CA ARG A 506 -8.93 -1.99 -16.34
C ARG A 506 -8.78 -2.20 -17.85
N SER A 507 -8.91 -3.44 -18.33
CA SER A 507 -8.97 -3.73 -19.77
C SER A 507 -10.34 -3.37 -20.37
N ILE A 508 -11.39 -3.18 -19.56
CA ILE A 508 -12.73 -2.90 -20.05
C ILE A 508 -13.02 -1.40 -19.95
N ILE A 509 -13.50 -0.82 -21.05
CA ILE A 509 -14.05 0.54 -21.09
C ILE A 509 -15.50 0.49 -21.58
N PHE A 510 -16.34 1.39 -21.07
CA PHE A 510 -17.75 1.44 -21.45
C PHE A 510 -18.29 2.87 -21.50
N CYS A 511 -19.35 3.08 -22.28
CA CYS A 511 -20.02 4.36 -22.42
C CYS A 511 -21.50 4.15 -22.70
N ASP A 512 -22.37 4.86 -21.97
CA ASP A 512 -23.77 5.02 -22.34
C ASP A 512 -23.93 6.35 -23.08
N LEU A 513 -24.09 6.30 -24.40
CA LEU A 513 -24.18 7.48 -25.27
C LEU A 513 -25.29 8.45 -24.81
N ARG A 514 -26.38 7.92 -24.23
CA ARG A 514 -27.51 8.71 -23.73
C ARG A 514 -27.16 9.61 -22.55
N LYS A 515 -26.04 9.34 -21.87
CA LYS A 515 -25.52 10.14 -20.76
C LYS A 515 -24.45 11.13 -21.21
N THR A 516 -24.11 11.14 -22.50
CA THR A 516 -23.11 12.06 -23.04
C THR A 516 -23.76 13.39 -23.42
N PRO A 517 -22.99 14.49 -23.54
CA PRO A 517 -23.48 15.77 -24.05
C PRO A 517 -23.87 15.75 -25.54
N LEU A 518 -23.70 14.62 -26.23
CA LEU A 518 -24.00 14.51 -27.66
C LEU A 518 -25.44 14.04 -27.85
N PRO A 519 -26.32 14.82 -28.51
CA PRO A 519 -27.70 14.41 -28.74
C PRO A 519 -27.79 13.28 -29.78
N PRO A 520 -28.85 12.46 -29.72
CA PRO A 520 -29.17 11.50 -30.77
C PRO A 520 -29.60 12.24 -32.04
N THR A 521 -29.07 11.83 -33.20
CA THR A 521 -29.48 12.37 -34.50
C THR A 521 -30.33 11.36 -35.28
N LYS A 522 -30.41 10.09 -34.82
CA LYS A 522 -31.00 8.96 -35.56
C LYS A 522 -30.35 8.71 -36.93
N ALA A 523 -29.20 9.31 -37.19
CA ALA A 523 -28.42 9.11 -38.40
C ALA A 523 -27.21 8.20 -38.11
N GLN A 524 -26.54 7.76 -39.17
CA GLN A 524 -25.24 7.11 -39.05
C GLN A 524 -24.20 8.10 -38.51
N ARG A 525 -23.47 7.68 -37.49
CA ARG A 525 -22.43 8.45 -36.81
C ARG A 525 -21.16 7.60 -36.69
N THR A 526 -20.01 8.23 -36.83
CA THR A 526 -18.72 7.54 -36.81
C THR A 526 -18.12 7.55 -35.42
N LEU A 527 -18.00 6.36 -34.81
CA LEU A 527 -17.26 6.16 -33.57
C LEU A 527 -15.81 5.78 -33.88
N ARG A 528 -14.86 6.52 -33.30
CA ARG A 528 -13.42 6.25 -33.38
C ARG A 528 -12.82 6.14 -31.99
N ILE A 529 -12.17 5.01 -31.69
CA ILE A 529 -11.44 4.76 -30.44
C ILE A 529 -9.95 4.64 -30.76
N VAL A 530 -9.12 5.37 -30.01
CA VAL A 530 -7.66 5.36 -30.13
C VAL A 530 -7.08 4.84 -28.83
N VAL A 531 -6.18 3.87 -28.91
CA VAL A 531 -5.53 3.26 -27.74
C VAL A 531 -4.02 3.28 -27.92
N THR A 532 -3.32 3.68 -26.87
CA THR A 532 -1.86 3.81 -26.84
C THR A 532 -1.31 2.95 -25.70
N ASP A 533 -0.25 2.18 -25.98
CA ASP A 533 0.49 1.44 -24.94
C ASP A 533 1.59 2.29 -24.28
N ARG A 534 2.37 1.68 -23.39
CA ARG A 534 3.48 2.36 -22.67
C ARG A 534 4.75 2.53 -23.50
N ARG A 535 4.77 2.05 -24.75
CA ARG A 535 5.84 2.27 -25.74
C ARG A 535 5.36 3.05 -26.96
N GLU A 536 4.25 3.75 -26.84
CA GLU A 536 3.67 4.62 -27.86
C GLU A 536 3.28 3.88 -29.16
N ASN A 537 2.95 2.58 -29.10
CA ASN A 537 2.23 1.94 -30.21
C ASN A 537 0.76 2.34 -30.15
N VAL A 538 0.20 2.74 -31.30
CA VAL A 538 -1.16 3.27 -31.40
C VAL A 538 -2.04 2.35 -32.25
N ALA A 539 -3.17 1.94 -31.67
CA ALA A 539 -4.25 1.26 -32.34
C ALA A 539 -5.43 2.21 -32.55
N THR A 540 -6.16 2.05 -33.65
CA THR A 540 -7.39 2.81 -33.91
C THR A 540 -8.47 1.86 -34.37
N TYR A 541 -9.63 1.94 -33.74
CA TYR A 541 -10.85 1.22 -34.10
C TYR A 541 -11.88 2.23 -34.57
N THR A 542 -12.47 2.00 -35.75
CA THR A 542 -13.51 2.86 -36.31
C THR A 542 -14.71 2.01 -36.68
N THR A 543 -15.91 2.44 -36.26
CA THR A 543 -17.17 1.79 -36.63
C THR A 543 -18.26 2.83 -36.87
N GLN A 544 -19.32 2.42 -37.57
CA GLN A 544 -20.51 3.23 -37.77
C GLN A 544 -21.62 2.71 -36.86
N LEU A 545 -22.34 3.63 -36.24
CA LEU A 545 -23.49 3.33 -35.39
C LEU A 545 -24.63 4.32 -35.64
N VAL A 546 -25.86 3.88 -35.43
CA VAL A 546 -27.03 4.76 -35.49
C VAL A 546 -27.32 5.26 -34.08
N TYR A 547 -27.21 6.57 -33.87
CA TYR A 547 -27.51 7.23 -32.59
C TYR A 547 -28.16 8.59 -32.80
#